data_AF-E8ZIT4-F1
#
_entry.id   AF-E8ZIT4-F1
#
_cell.length_a   1.000
_cell.length_b   1.000
_cell.length_c   1.000
_cell.angle_alpha   90.00
_cell.angle_beta   90.00
_cell.angle_gamma   90.00
#
_symmetry.space_group_name_H-M   'P 1'
#
loop_
_entity.id
_entity.type
_entity.pdbx_description
1 polymer ?
#
loop_
_entity_poly.entity_id
_entity_poly.type
_entity_poly.pdbx_seq_one_letter_code
_entity_poly.pdbx_strand_id
1 'polypeptide(L)'
;MPSTLLKFVGLGSIAAAGGGITLGAMKFSGTEKPTPKSVEAPLESKEVVPPIPTEPTCVIYEAKEPIKKDGVDEFTELLKKFENKEEFFKELQVRRSTNESGLKAELDDACKNLNNKRNVNGNIYLWYGRSGSQETWIYATRMHDKNVDWVNKEGIIKSFETRNTQER
;
A
#
# COMPACT_ATOMS: atom_id res chain seq x y z
N MET A 1 41.28 34.98 23.59
CA MET A 1 40.64 35.66 24.74
C MET A 1 39.17 35.27 24.79
N PRO A 2 38.56 35.24 25.98
CA PRO A 2 37.88 34.06 26.56
C PRO A 2 36.39 33.91 26.19
N SER A 3 35.91 32.69 26.41
CA SER A 3 34.51 32.30 26.52
C SER A 3 33.74 33.18 27.51
N THR A 4 32.47 33.44 27.22
CA THR A 4 31.48 33.74 28.26
C THR A 4 30.15 33.06 27.96
N LEU A 5 29.76 32.22 28.91
CA LEU A 5 28.47 31.60 29.15
C LEU A 5 27.35 32.64 29.40
N LEU A 6 26.12 32.11 29.51
CA LEU A 6 24.92 32.54 30.28
C LEU A 6 23.70 32.71 29.34
N LYS A 7 22.48 32.23 29.60
CA LYS A 7 21.82 31.57 30.75
C LYS A 7 20.48 30.96 30.26
N PHE A 8 20.08 29.83 30.83
CA PHE A 8 18.70 29.28 30.78
C PHE A 8 17.71 30.17 31.56
N VAL A 9 16.44 30.24 31.12
CA VAL A 9 15.14 30.29 31.86
C VAL A 9 14.03 30.29 30.75
N GLY A 10 12.89 29.58 30.79
CA GLY A 10 12.21 28.87 31.86
C GLY A 10 10.98 28.07 31.37
N LEU A 11 10.35 27.41 32.34
CA LEU A 11 9.27 26.42 32.25
C LEU A 11 7.88 26.96 31.86
N GLY A 12 7.05 26.05 31.32
CA GLY A 12 5.58 26.02 31.45
C GLY A 12 4.85 26.51 30.20
N SER A 13 3.85 25.83 29.62
CA SER A 13 2.88 24.89 30.22
C SER A 13 2.28 24.01 29.12
N ILE A 14 2.21 22.69 29.35
CA ILE A 14 1.38 21.79 28.53
C ILE A 14 -0.01 21.78 29.17
N ALA A 15 -0.99 22.40 28.51
CA ALA A 15 -2.39 22.15 28.83
C ALA A 15 -2.78 20.83 28.16
N ALA A 16 -3.00 19.80 28.97
CA ALA A 16 -3.59 18.54 28.54
C ALA A 16 -5.07 18.76 28.22
N ALA A 17 -5.41 18.79 26.93
CA ALA A 17 -6.80 18.75 26.49
C ALA A 17 -7.27 17.28 26.53
N GLY A 18 -8.19 17.00 27.45
CA GLY A 18 -8.80 15.70 27.63
C GLY A 18 -9.62 15.25 26.42
N GLY A 19 -9.57 13.95 26.17
CA GLY A 19 -10.49 13.24 25.28
C GLY A 19 -10.85 11.93 25.94
N GLY A 20 -12.09 11.86 26.45
CA GLY A 20 -12.59 10.70 27.17
C GLY A 20 -12.79 9.49 26.26
N ILE A 21 -12.46 8.32 26.78
CA ILE A 21 -12.89 7.03 26.21
C ILE A 21 -13.73 6.36 27.29
N THR A 22 -15.05 6.44 27.17
CA THR A 22 -15.94 5.59 27.95
C THR A 22 -16.04 4.25 27.22
N LEU A 23 -15.40 3.24 27.81
CA LEU A 23 -15.49 1.83 27.41
C LEU A 23 -16.97 1.41 27.45
N GLY A 24 -17.54 1.16 26.27
CA GLY A 24 -18.86 0.55 26.16
C GLY A 24 -18.81 -0.87 26.71
N ALA A 25 -19.42 -1.08 27.88
CA ALA A 25 -19.59 -2.40 28.46
C ALA A 25 -20.51 -3.23 27.57
N MET A 26 -19.98 -4.28 26.93
CA MET A 26 -20.80 -5.30 26.30
C MET A 26 -21.48 -6.13 27.40
N LYS A 27 -22.79 -5.92 27.58
CA LYS A 27 -23.63 -6.81 28.37
C LYS A 27 -23.84 -8.10 27.58
N PHE A 28 -23.18 -9.17 28.00
CA PHE A 28 -23.48 -10.54 27.59
C PHE A 28 -24.60 -11.06 28.49
N SER A 29 -25.77 -11.36 27.92
CA SER A 29 -26.85 -12.11 28.58
C SER A 29 -27.81 -12.64 27.54
N GLY A 30 -28.07 -13.95 27.61
CA GLY A 30 -29.26 -14.54 27.00
C GLY A 30 -29.01 -15.76 26.12
N THR A 31 -28.78 -16.91 26.75
CA THR A 31 -29.18 -18.21 26.19
C THR A 31 -30.71 -18.25 26.09
N GLU A 32 -31.24 -18.81 24.99
CA GLU A 32 -32.46 -19.67 24.88
C GLU A 32 -33.26 -19.44 23.57
N LYS A 33 -33.44 -20.54 22.81
CA LYS A 33 -34.44 -20.74 21.72
C LYS A 33 -35.83 -21.00 22.35
N PRO A 34 -37.02 -20.84 21.69
CA PRO A 34 -37.36 -21.36 20.34
C PRO A 34 -38.40 -20.57 19.47
N THR A 35 -38.50 -20.96 18.19
CA THR A 35 -39.52 -20.68 17.12
C THR A 35 -40.98 -21.04 17.50
N PRO A 36 -42.10 -20.71 16.76
CA PRO A 36 -42.26 -20.63 15.27
C PRO A 36 -43.39 -19.72 14.63
N LYS A 37 -43.45 -19.75 13.27
CA LYS A 37 -44.58 -19.61 12.30
C LYS A 37 -44.81 -18.31 11.47
N SER A 38 -44.57 -18.50 10.15
CA SER A 38 -45.43 -18.22 8.97
C SER A 38 -45.73 -16.79 8.52
N VAL A 39 -45.42 -16.47 7.24
CA VAL A 39 -46.32 -15.99 6.15
C VAL A 39 -45.49 -15.75 4.87
N GLU A 40 -46.08 -16.08 3.72
CA GLU A 40 -45.56 -16.02 2.34
C GLU A 40 -45.14 -14.63 1.82
N ALA A 41 -44.06 -14.62 1.02
CA ALA A 41 -43.72 -13.89 -0.23
C ALA A 41 -44.17 -12.41 -0.44
N PRO A 42 -43.31 -11.53 -1.03
CA PRO A 42 -42.89 -11.67 -2.43
C PRO A 42 -41.39 -11.43 -2.72
N LEU A 43 -40.98 -11.98 -3.87
CA LEU A 43 -39.71 -11.77 -4.56
C LEU A 43 -39.38 -10.28 -4.72
N GLU A 44 -38.44 -9.79 -3.93
CA GLU A 44 -37.67 -8.60 -4.29
C GLU A 44 -36.23 -9.04 -4.53
N SER A 45 -35.91 -9.19 -5.82
CA SER A 45 -34.55 -9.39 -6.30
C SER A 45 -33.73 -8.17 -5.91
N LYS A 46 -33.17 -8.19 -4.69
CA LYS A 46 -32.04 -7.33 -4.35
C LYS A 46 -30.91 -7.74 -5.26
N GLU A 47 -30.73 -6.96 -6.32
CA GLU A 47 -29.48 -6.86 -7.04
C GLU A 47 -28.37 -6.73 -6.00
N VAL A 48 -27.62 -7.81 -5.80
CA VAL A 48 -26.48 -7.85 -4.91
C VAL A 48 -25.42 -7.00 -5.57
N VAL A 49 -25.48 -5.70 -5.32
CA VAL A 49 -24.34 -4.81 -5.56
C VAL A 49 -23.19 -5.44 -4.77
N PRO A 50 -22.12 -5.93 -5.43
CA PRO A 50 -21.00 -6.50 -4.70
C PRO A 50 -20.48 -5.45 -3.73
N PRO A 51 -20.16 -5.81 -2.48
CA PRO A 51 -19.63 -4.85 -1.52
C PRO A 51 -18.42 -4.17 -2.15
N ILE A 52 -18.47 -2.85 -2.25
CA ILE A 52 -17.33 -2.02 -2.64
C ILE A 52 -16.21 -2.39 -1.67
N PRO A 53 -15.03 -2.86 -2.13
CA PRO A 53 -13.93 -3.18 -1.23
C PRO A 53 -13.63 -1.95 -0.37
N THR A 54 -13.87 -2.06 0.93
CA THR A 54 -13.63 -0.99 1.91
C THR A 54 -12.17 -0.90 2.31
N GLU A 55 -11.33 -1.85 1.88
CA GLU A 55 -9.89 -1.80 2.08
C GLU A 55 -9.21 -1.17 0.85
N PRO A 56 -8.29 -0.21 1.06
CA PRO A 56 -7.50 0.33 -0.03
C PRO A 56 -6.72 -0.82 -0.69
N THR A 57 -6.98 -1.05 -1.97
CA THR A 57 -6.22 -2.01 -2.76
C THR A 57 -4.75 -1.59 -2.74
N CYS A 58 -3.84 -2.49 -2.36
CA CYS A 58 -2.39 -2.25 -2.43
C CYS A 58 -1.76 -3.22 -3.41
N VAL A 59 -1.93 -2.92 -4.70
CA VAL A 59 -1.41 -3.72 -5.81
C VAL A 59 0.03 -3.31 -6.05
N ILE A 60 0.91 -4.29 -6.20
CA ILE A 60 2.33 -4.06 -6.46
C ILE A 60 2.64 -4.51 -7.89
N TYR A 61 3.31 -3.65 -8.64
CA TYR A 61 3.81 -3.96 -9.97
C TYR A 61 5.32 -4.02 -9.95
N GLU A 62 5.85 -5.13 -10.47
CA GLU A 62 7.22 -5.16 -10.93
C GLU A 62 7.27 -4.49 -12.30
N ALA A 63 8.07 -3.45 -12.41
CA ALA A 63 8.40 -2.80 -13.65
C ALA A 63 9.78 -3.23 -14.14
N LYS A 64 10.01 -3.05 -15.43
CA LYS A 64 11.36 -3.02 -15.99
C LYS A 64 12.12 -1.83 -15.40
N GLU A 65 13.44 -1.94 -15.30
CA GLU A 65 14.29 -0.82 -14.84
C GLU A 65 13.95 0.46 -15.62
N PRO A 66 13.66 1.58 -14.92
CA PRO A 66 13.23 2.81 -15.58
C PRO A 66 14.36 3.41 -16.39
N ILE A 67 13.98 4.05 -17.50
CA ILE A 67 14.91 4.80 -18.35
C ILE A 67 14.78 6.29 -18.07
N LYS A 68 15.85 7.06 -18.30
CA LYS A 68 15.78 8.51 -18.27
C LYS A 68 15.29 9.04 -19.61
N LYS A 69 14.17 9.76 -19.59
CA LYS A 69 13.65 10.52 -20.73
C LYS A 69 13.50 11.98 -20.32
N ASP A 70 14.16 12.88 -21.05
CA ASP A 70 14.15 14.32 -20.77
C ASP A 70 14.49 14.68 -19.31
N GLY A 71 15.40 13.90 -18.70
CA GLY A 71 15.84 14.07 -17.32
C GLY A 71 14.92 13.46 -16.25
N VAL A 72 13.78 12.87 -16.64
CA VAL A 72 12.81 12.21 -15.75
C VAL A 72 12.91 10.70 -15.91
N ASP A 73 12.87 9.97 -14.80
CA ASP A 73 12.82 8.50 -14.83
C ASP A 73 11.41 8.05 -15.26
N GLU A 74 11.32 7.18 -16.26
CA GLU A 74 10.07 6.62 -16.75
C GLU A 74 10.13 5.11 -16.86
N PHE A 75 9.04 4.44 -16.46
CA PHE A 75 8.82 3.05 -16.83
C PHE A 75 8.36 2.97 -18.28
N THR A 76 8.73 1.90 -18.97
CA THR A 76 8.22 1.56 -20.30
C THR A 76 7.42 0.26 -20.29
N GLU A 77 7.60 -0.55 -19.26
CA GLU A 77 7.05 -1.91 -19.20
C GLU A 77 6.79 -2.33 -17.75
N LEU A 78 5.63 -2.92 -17.52
CA LEU A 78 5.25 -3.61 -16.29
C LEU A 78 5.30 -5.13 -16.55
N LEU A 79 6.14 -5.82 -15.79
CA LEU A 79 6.52 -7.21 -16.00
C LEU A 79 5.60 -8.18 -15.27
N LYS A 80 5.22 -7.84 -14.04
CA LYS A 80 4.43 -8.70 -13.16
C LYS A 80 3.51 -7.84 -12.28
N LYS A 81 2.32 -8.37 -12.00
CA LYS A 81 1.36 -7.82 -11.05
C LYS A 81 1.29 -8.76 -9.84
N PHE A 82 1.29 -8.18 -8.65
CA PHE A 82 1.01 -8.84 -7.39
C PHE A 82 -0.24 -8.18 -6.80
N GLU A 83 -1.27 -8.97 -6.52
CA GLU A 83 -2.56 -8.45 -6.06
C GLU A 83 -2.49 -7.80 -4.67
N ASN A 84 -1.48 -8.15 -3.89
CA ASN A 84 -1.21 -7.59 -2.57
C ASN A 84 0.27 -7.71 -2.17
N LYS A 85 0.63 -7.08 -1.05
CA LYS A 85 1.99 -7.11 -0.50
C LYS A 85 2.42 -8.52 -0.08
N GLU A 86 1.51 -9.36 0.41
CA GLU A 86 1.81 -10.73 0.83
C GLU A 86 2.25 -11.57 -0.36
N GLU A 87 1.64 -11.38 -1.53
CA GLU A 87 2.04 -12.04 -2.77
C GLU A 87 3.44 -11.58 -3.22
N PHE A 88 3.72 -10.28 -3.17
CA PHE A 88 5.08 -9.78 -3.42
C PHE A 88 6.09 -10.30 -2.39
N PHE A 89 5.72 -10.46 -1.12
CA PHE A 89 6.62 -10.98 -0.09
C PHE A 89 6.99 -12.45 -0.31
N LYS A 90 6.18 -13.22 -1.06
CA LYS A 90 6.59 -14.54 -1.54
C LYS A 90 7.68 -14.42 -2.61
N GLU A 91 7.56 -13.46 -3.52
CA GLU A 91 8.59 -13.17 -4.53
C GLU A 91 9.92 -12.76 -3.88
N LEU A 92 9.88 -11.98 -2.80
CA LEU A 92 11.08 -11.61 -2.03
C LEU A 92 11.86 -12.83 -1.48
N GLN A 93 11.21 -13.98 -1.29
CA GLN A 93 11.89 -15.19 -0.86
C GLN A 93 12.70 -15.83 -2.00
N VAL A 94 12.26 -15.62 -3.25
CA VAL A 94 12.90 -16.12 -4.48
C VAL A 94 14.00 -15.18 -4.94
N ARG A 95 13.66 -13.91 -5.17
CA ARG A 95 14.60 -12.84 -5.53
C ARG A 95 14.81 -11.96 -4.31
N ARG A 96 15.91 -12.21 -3.60
CA ARG A 96 16.21 -11.54 -2.33
C ARG A 96 16.52 -10.06 -2.55
N SER A 97 16.06 -9.23 -1.63
CA SER A 97 16.50 -7.84 -1.52
C SER A 97 17.70 -7.76 -0.59
N THR A 98 18.62 -6.84 -0.88
CA THR A 98 19.77 -6.52 0.00
C THR A 98 19.31 -5.94 1.34
N ASN A 99 18.13 -5.33 1.39
CA ASN A 99 17.49 -4.81 2.59
C ASN A 99 16.01 -5.23 2.63
N GLU A 100 15.76 -6.51 2.85
CA GLU A 100 14.39 -7.08 2.85
C GLU A 100 13.48 -6.43 3.89
N SER A 101 13.96 -6.22 5.12
CA SER A 101 13.16 -5.60 6.20
C SER A 101 12.82 -4.15 5.89
N GLY A 102 13.78 -3.38 5.37
CA GLY A 102 13.56 -1.98 4.99
C GLY A 102 12.55 -1.87 3.87
N LEU A 103 12.68 -2.69 2.82
CA LEU A 103 11.73 -2.70 1.71
C LEU A 103 10.32 -3.07 2.15
N LYS A 104 10.17 -4.07 3.02
CA LYS A 104 8.85 -4.44 3.59
C LYS A 104 8.19 -3.26 4.32
N ALA A 105 8.97 -2.51 5.11
CA ALA A 105 8.49 -1.32 5.80
C ALA A 105 8.09 -0.22 4.81
N GLU A 106 8.92 0.04 3.79
CA GLU A 106 8.62 1.03 2.75
C GLU A 106 7.32 0.71 2.00
N LEU A 107 7.08 -0.57 1.71
CA LEU A 107 5.86 -1.00 1.03
C LEU A 107 4.62 -0.92 1.94
N ASP A 108 4.75 -1.25 3.23
CA ASP A 108 3.65 -1.08 4.19
C ASP A 108 3.26 0.39 4.35
N ASP A 109 4.25 1.28 4.43
CA ASP A 109 4.06 2.72 4.46
C ASP A 109 3.46 3.24 3.15
N ALA A 110 3.95 2.76 2.00
CA ALA A 110 3.44 3.14 0.69
C ALA A 110 1.97 2.73 0.49
N CYS A 111 1.56 1.54 0.94
CA CYS A 111 0.16 1.12 0.92
C CYS A 111 -0.75 2.09 1.68
N LYS A 112 -0.25 2.64 2.79
CA LYS A 112 -0.99 3.54 3.69
C LYS A 112 -0.79 5.03 3.39
N ASN A 113 0.06 5.37 2.41
CA ASN A 113 0.52 6.73 2.13
C ASN A 113 1.13 7.44 3.36
N LEU A 114 2.02 6.75 4.09
CA LEU A 114 2.70 7.26 5.30
C LEU A 114 4.19 7.51 5.05
N ASN A 115 4.84 8.27 5.95
CA ASN A 115 6.30 8.43 5.99
C ASN A 115 6.96 8.86 4.66
N ASN A 116 6.29 9.71 3.88
CA ASN A 116 6.71 10.11 2.52
C ASN A 116 6.83 8.96 1.51
N LYS A 117 6.24 7.81 1.83
CA LYS A 117 5.99 6.70 0.91
C LYS A 117 4.55 6.82 0.44
N ARG A 118 4.31 6.43 -0.79
CA ARG A 118 3.01 6.60 -1.41
C ARG A 118 2.74 5.54 -2.46
N ASN A 119 1.45 5.33 -2.68
CA ASN A 119 0.90 4.65 -3.85
C ASN A 119 0.20 5.68 -4.75
N VAL A 120 -0.13 5.26 -5.97
CA VAL A 120 -0.99 6.01 -6.89
C VAL A 120 -2.22 5.16 -7.16
N ASN A 121 -3.40 5.59 -6.70
CA ASN A 121 -4.65 4.84 -6.84
C ASN A 121 -4.58 3.40 -6.31
N GLY A 122 -3.83 3.17 -5.23
CA GLY A 122 -3.61 1.83 -4.68
C GLY A 122 -2.50 1.03 -5.38
N ASN A 123 -1.84 1.60 -6.39
CA ASN A 123 -0.76 0.94 -7.12
C ASN A 123 0.62 1.41 -6.63
N ILE A 124 1.51 0.44 -6.40
CA ILE A 124 2.92 0.65 -6.10
C ILE A 124 3.76 0.06 -7.23
N TYR A 125 4.83 0.75 -7.60
CA TYR A 125 5.74 0.35 -8.67
C TYR A 125 7.17 0.23 -8.14
N LEU A 126 7.81 -0.87 -8.44
CA LEU A 126 9.18 -1.16 -8.06
C LEU A 126 9.85 -2.00 -9.15
N TRP A 127 11.17 -2.03 -9.18
CA TRP A 127 11.91 -2.84 -10.14
C TRP A 127 13.03 -3.60 -9.44
N TYR A 128 13.42 -4.73 -10.04
CA TYR A 128 14.63 -5.44 -9.64
C TYR A 128 15.78 -4.94 -10.53
N GLY A 129 16.82 -4.39 -9.92
CA GLY A 129 17.89 -3.75 -10.67
C GLY A 129 19.14 -3.54 -9.84
N ARG A 130 20.15 -2.93 -10.45
CA ARG A 130 21.46 -2.77 -9.80
C ARG A 130 21.46 -1.56 -8.87
N SER A 131 21.80 -1.80 -7.61
CA SER A 131 22.12 -0.76 -6.62
C SER A 131 23.56 -0.94 -6.16
N GLY A 132 24.46 -0.08 -6.65
CA GLY A 132 25.89 -0.24 -6.44
C GLY A 132 26.45 -1.51 -7.09
N SER A 133 26.96 -2.44 -6.27
CA SER A 133 27.55 -3.71 -6.73
C SER A 133 26.57 -4.89 -6.70
N GLN A 134 25.36 -4.72 -6.17
CA GLN A 134 24.40 -5.81 -5.96
C GLN A 134 23.11 -5.56 -6.74
N GLU A 135 22.46 -6.62 -7.17
CA GLU A 135 21.07 -6.56 -7.62
C GLU A 135 20.14 -6.58 -6.42
N THR A 136 19.12 -5.74 -6.45
CA THR A 136 18.15 -5.62 -5.36
C THR A 136 16.84 -5.08 -5.89
N TRP A 137 15.78 -5.30 -5.14
CA TRP A 137 14.52 -4.60 -5.34
C TRP A 137 14.65 -3.14 -4.94
N ILE A 138 14.16 -2.25 -5.80
CA ILE A 138 14.25 -0.80 -5.64
C ILE A 138 12.84 -0.24 -5.71
N TYR A 139 12.36 0.27 -4.56
CA TYR A 139 11.24 1.20 -4.50
C TYR A 139 11.80 2.62 -4.52
N ALA A 140 11.24 3.47 -5.36
CA ALA A 140 11.63 4.87 -5.41
C ALA A 140 10.38 5.76 -5.37
N THR A 141 10.25 6.58 -4.32
CA THR A 141 9.14 7.52 -4.16
C THR A 141 8.96 8.39 -5.41
N ARG A 142 10.06 8.80 -6.06
CA ARG A 142 10.02 9.63 -7.28
C ARG A 142 9.22 9.02 -8.43
N MET A 143 9.13 7.68 -8.49
CA MET A 143 8.31 6.99 -9.50
C MET A 143 6.81 7.10 -9.23
N HIS A 144 6.42 7.67 -8.09
CA HIS A 144 5.03 7.90 -7.69
C HIS A 144 4.73 9.40 -7.55
N ASP A 145 5.68 10.25 -7.94
CA ASP A 145 5.48 11.70 -7.97
C ASP A 145 4.48 12.07 -9.06
N LYS A 146 3.88 13.26 -8.93
CA LYS A 146 2.88 13.81 -9.86
C LYS A 146 1.65 12.91 -10.09
N ASN A 147 1.42 11.90 -9.24
CA ASN A 147 0.30 10.95 -9.36
C ASN A 147 0.27 10.19 -10.70
N VAL A 148 1.43 9.88 -11.27
CA VAL A 148 1.49 9.10 -12.51
C VAL A 148 1.11 7.64 -12.21
N ASP A 149 -0.03 7.21 -12.75
CA ASP A 149 -0.51 5.84 -12.67
C ASP A 149 0.04 5.04 -13.86
N TRP A 150 1.17 4.37 -13.67
CA TRP A 150 1.89 3.69 -14.77
C TRP A 150 1.11 2.54 -15.39
N VAL A 151 0.20 1.89 -14.65
CA VAL A 151 -0.61 0.82 -15.26
C VAL A 151 -1.69 1.40 -16.18
N ASN A 152 -2.08 2.66 -16.00
CA ASN A 152 -3.06 3.33 -16.85
C ASN A 152 -2.43 4.38 -17.79
N LYS A 153 -1.11 4.57 -17.74
CA LYS A 153 -0.37 5.49 -18.62
C LYS A 153 -0.29 4.92 -20.04
N GLU A 154 -0.60 5.76 -21.03
CA GLU A 154 -0.48 5.40 -22.45
C GLU A 154 0.97 5.01 -22.81
N GLY A 155 1.12 4.01 -23.68
CA GLY A 155 2.42 3.55 -24.19
C GLY A 155 3.18 2.62 -23.25
N ILE A 156 2.63 2.27 -22.08
CA ILE A 156 3.23 1.28 -21.17
C ILE A 156 2.84 -0.14 -21.59
N ILE A 157 3.84 -0.99 -21.78
CA ILE A 157 3.65 -2.41 -22.09
C ILE A 157 3.31 -3.18 -20.82
N LYS A 158 2.30 -4.05 -20.86
CA LYS A 158 1.85 -4.88 -19.72
C LYS A 158 2.08 -6.36 -20.01
N SER A 159 3.30 -6.82 -19.75
CA SER A 159 3.74 -8.17 -20.13
C SER A 159 3.05 -9.29 -19.32
N PHE A 160 2.40 -8.95 -18.21
CA PHE A 160 1.59 -9.91 -17.44
C PHE A 160 0.19 -10.16 -18.03
N GLU A 161 -0.32 -9.28 -18.89
CA GLU A 161 -1.62 -9.48 -19.56
C GLU A 161 -1.48 -10.40 -20.77
N THR A 162 -0.36 -10.29 -21.50
CA THR A 162 -0.12 -11.08 -22.72
C THR A 162 0.15 -12.54 -22.44
N ARG A 163 0.82 -12.88 -21.33
CA ARG A 163 1.10 -14.28 -20.94
C ARG A 163 -0.15 -15.09 -20.61
N ASN A 164 -1.18 -14.46 -20.04
CA ASN A 164 -2.45 -15.14 -19.75
C ASN A 164 -3.28 -15.48 -20.99
N THR A 165 -2.95 -14.90 -22.16
CA THR A 165 -3.72 -15.11 -23.39
C THR A 165 -3.18 -16.27 -24.24
N GLN A 166 -1.95 -16.74 -23.98
CA GLN A 166 -1.32 -17.83 -24.74
C GLN A 166 -1.57 -19.24 -24.18
N GLU A 167 -2.21 -19.37 -23.01
CA GLU A 167 -2.50 -20.67 -22.38
C GLU A 167 -4.00 -21.05 -22.43
N ARG A 168 -4.78 -20.49 -23.37
CA ARG A 168 -6.22 -20.81 -23.52
C ARG A 168 -6.56 -21.44 -24.86
#